data_AF-A0ABC9C3X0-F1
#
_entry.id   AF-A0ABC9C3X0-F1
#
_cell.length_a   1.000
_cell.length_b   1.000
_cell.length_c   1.000
_cell.angle_alpha   90.00
_cell.angle_beta   90.00
_cell.angle_gamma   90.00
#
_symmetry.space_group_name_H-M   'P 1'
#
loop_
_entity.id
_entity.type
_entity.pdbx_description
1 polymer ?
#
loop_
_entity_poly.entity_id
_entity_poly.type
_entity_poly.pdbx_seq_one_letter_code
_entity_poly.pdbx_strand_id
1 'polypeptide(L)'
;MSFVQCFGDSKQVLLPDKTAQDKFSHEPERNVCRDLVRTVTAHAPPPPMVNVDFCGLKIKVPAIGATVLDLVWLAMLKQKIRVQVQDFYLMLNFKLIDGSTLVNSIPNLNESVICVCPRLRGGAPVEQPLFYAPLDDIINNNAGQLFSKVQIPQGMVDPSCQHGDVASFWSELPQFIIHQLFLLVCLEGHFEDHCYYGRFDLSRVLMSSSGHVKFSDDVYEHEAPYTPEGGELDYQRLFSIVLTFADVTAEKLPTHVASLLWVLRNAPEPLRQKREFIAFVVNHPALLTFAEKQMLYILINAFLTTLLKTRFSDPNDQAQVAALKAWLQGTRGAGWSGWERSVKKVTAFSVTYMNRAKRPKGTPPGTAKVSNYKPGADHCLRLGRNFLSHKFKVGLKLVEAALSYLLEFILPLVLYNLAMCLSGSNGETFIDIVSNPRADRTTVTGYWPHDDDDDDDEAN
;
A
#
# COMPACT_ATOMS: atom_id res chain seq x y z
N MET A 1 53.14 -52.28 36.08
CA MET A 1 52.04 -51.71 36.89
C MET A 1 51.05 -51.12 35.89
N SER A 2 50.17 -51.92 35.29
CA SER A 2 48.94 -52.51 35.85
C SER A 2 47.83 -51.46 36.05
N PHE A 3 46.67 -51.76 35.42
CA PHE A 3 45.33 -51.12 35.39
C PHE A 3 45.07 -50.23 34.16
N VAL A 4 44.47 -50.73 33.06
CA VAL A 4 43.09 -51.24 32.80
C VAL A 4 42.06 -50.09 32.88
N GLN A 5 41.64 -49.51 31.75
CA GLN A 5 40.42 -49.83 30.93
C GLN A 5 39.15 -49.26 31.61
N CYS A 6 38.31 -48.42 30.99
CA CYS A 6 37.57 -48.56 29.73
C CYS A 6 37.21 -47.17 29.16
N PHE A 7 37.54 -46.88 27.89
CA PHE A 7 36.71 -47.04 26.67
C PHE A 7 35.54 -46.06 26.51
N GLY A 8 35.63 -45.31 25.42
CA GLY A 8 34.64 -44.39 24.87
C GLY A 8 35.17 -43.79 23.57
N ASP A 9 35.58 -44.67 22.65
CA ASP A 9 36.20 -44.42 21.34
C ASP A 9 35.46 -43.37 20.48
N SER A 10 36.18 -42.36 19.97
CA SER A 10 36.99 -42.38 18.73
C SER A 10 36.16 -42.37 17.45
N LYS A 11 36.21 -41.27 16.71
CA LYS A 11 36.93 -41.18 15.42
C LYS A 11 36.95 -39.75 14.88
N GLN A 12 38.12 -39.12 14.98
CA GLN A 12 38.60 -38.16 13.98
C GLN A 12 38.87 -38.90 12.67
N VAL A 13 38.56 -38.31 11.51
CA VAL A 13 39.48 -38.26 10.36
C VAL A 13 39.18 -37.01 9.51
N LEU A 14 40.24 -36.21 9.36
CA LEU A 14 40.67 -35.27 8.31
C LEU A 14 39.72 -34.73 7.20
N LEU A 15 39.97 -33.43 6.97
CA LEU A 15 39.53 -32.49 5.93
C LEU A 15 39.47 -33.03 4.49
N PRO A 16 38.68 -32.35 3.62
CA PRO A 16 39.35 -31.53 2.62
C PRO A 16 38.73 -30.14 2.42
N ASP A 17 39.61 -29.19 2.14
CA ASP A 17 39.34 -27.91 1.51
C ASP A 17 38.92 -28.12 0.04
N LYS A 18 37.95 -27.32 -0.43
CA LYS A 18 37.59 -26.95 -1.83
C LYS A 18 36.07 -26.87 -2.08
N THR A 19 35.63 -25.65 -2.39
CA THR A 19 34.66 -25.29 -3.45
C THR A 19 33.41 -26.16 -3.66
N ALA A 20 32.27 -25.66 -3.18
CA ALA A 20 30.93 -25.87 -3.77
C ALA A 20 30.11 -24.60 -3.43
N GLN A 21 30.03 -23.57 -4.26
CA GLN A 21 29.29 -23.48 -5.52
C GLN A 21 27.89 -24.10 -5.47
N ASP A 22 26.90 -23.21 -5.60
CA ASP A 22 25.58 -23.40 -6.20
C ASP A 22 24.76 -24.63 -5.77
N LYS A 23 23.79 -24.42 -4.87
CA LYS A 23 22.49 -25.14 -4.85
C LYS A 23 21.53 -24.57 -3.79
N PHE A 24 21.16 -23.30 -3.91
CA PHE A 24 19.91 -22.77 -3.33
C PHE A 24 19.31 -21.74 -4.28
N SER A 25 18.93 -22.22 -5.46
CA SER A 25 18.15 -21.47 -6.43
C SER A 25 17.31 -22.43 -7.24
N HIS A 26 16.36 -23.10 -6.58
CA HIS A 26 15.22 -23.74 -7.23
C HIS A 26 14.01 -23.72 -6.29
N GLU A 27 13.07 -22.80 -6.59
CA GLU A 27 11.63 -22.77 -6.26
C GLU A 27 11.22 -22.62 -4.77
N PRO A 28 10.33 -21.64 -4.47
CA PRO A 28 8.90 -21.78 -4.77
C PRO A 28 8.33 -20.54 -5.49
N GLU A 29 8.74 -20.28 -6.73
CA GLU A 29 8.16 -19.20 -7.56
C GLU A 29 7.07 -19.70 -8.52
N ARG A 30 6.84 -21.02 -8.61
CA ARG A 30 5.88 -21.62 -9.57
C ARG A 30 4.50 -21.97 -9.02
N ASN A 31 4.34 -22.15 -7.71
CA ASN A 31 3.06 -22.63 -7.17
C ASN A 31 2.06 -21.48 -6.91
N VAL A 32 2.53 -20.32 -6.44
CA VAL A 32 1.63 -19.16 -6.20
C VAL A 32 1.02 -18.62 -7.50
N CYS A 33 1.76 -18.65 -8.62
CA CYS A 33 1.30 -18.10 -9.91
C CYS A 33 0.43 -19.05 -10.74
N ARG A 34 0.41 -20.36 -10.46
CA ARG A 34 -0.49 -21.30 -11.17
C ARG A 34 -1.90 -21.24 -10.61
N ASP A 35 -2.05 -21.00 -9.31
CA ASP A 35 -3.35 -21.00 -8.64
C ASP A 35 -4.17 -19.74 -8.92
N LEU A 36 -3.53 -18.62 -9.28
CA LEU A 36 -4.21 -17.40 -9.75
C LEU A 36 -4.75 -17.49 -11.18
N VAL A 37 -4.28 -18.44 -12.01
CA VAL A 37 -4.60 -18.49 -13.45
C VAL A 37 -5.33 -19.80 -13.86
N ARG A 38 -5.37 -20.84 -13.01
CA ARG A 38 -6.00 -22.13 -13.35
C ARG A 38 -7.50 -22.26 -13.04
N THR A 39 -8.14 -21.25 -12.45
CA THR A 39 -9.57 -21.31 -12.10
C THR A 39 -10.51 -20.81 -13.20
N VAL A 40 -10.08 -20.83 -14.46
CA VAL A 40 -10.96 -20.67 -15.62
C VAL A 40 -11.07 -22.04 -16.27
N THR A 41 -12.27 -22.62 -16.24
CA THR A 41 -12.71 -23.89 -16.87
C THR A 41 -12.57 -25.22 -16.10
N ALA A 42 -13.03 -25.23 -14.85
CA ALA A 42 -13.78 -26.38 -14.35
C ALA A 42 -14.96 -25.82 -13.52
N HIS A 43 -16.19 -26.10 -13.92
CA HIS A 43 -17.36 -25.80 -13.08
C HIS A 43 -17.30 -26.69 -11.85
N ALA A 44 -16.57 -26.24 -10.83
CA ALA A 44 -16.75 -26.69 -9.47
C ALA A 44 -18.22 -26.45 -9.10
N PRO A 45 -18.87 -27.38 -8.36
CA PRO A 45 -20.19 -27.12 -7.81
C PRO A 45 -20.14 -25.79 -7.06
N PRO A 46 -21.17 -24.93 -7.18
CA PRO A 46 -21.19 -23.64 -6.53
C PRO A 46 -20.89 -23.83 -5.04
N PRO A 47 -20.02 -23.00 -4.45
CA PRO A 47 -19.66 -23.15 -3.06
C PRO A 47 -20.93 -23.12 -2.18
N PRO A 48 -20.98 -23.93 -1.11
CA PRO A 48 -22.09 -23.94 -0.18
C PRO A 48 -22.43 -22.52 0.26
N MET A 49 -23.70 -22.14 0.24
CA MET A 49 -24.14 -20.78 0.62
C MET A 49 -24.62 -20.80 2.08
N VAL A 50 -24.15 -19.84 2.86
CA VAL A 50 -24.48 -19.71 4.28
C VAL A 50 -25.27 -18.44 4.50
N ASN A 51 -26.25 -18.51 5.40
CA ASN A 51 -26.99 -17.34 5.84
C ASN A 51 -26.31 -16.74 7.08
N VAL A 52 -25.92 -15.48 6.98
CA VAL A 52 -25.53 -14.64 8.12
C VAL A 52 -26.68 -13.73 8.45
N ASP A 53 -27.15 -13.74 9.69
CA ASP A 53 -28.21 -12.85 10.17
C ASP A 53 -27.60 -11.77 11.06
N PHE A 54 -27.75 -10.50 10.68
CA PHE A 54 -27.36 -9.36 11.50
C PHE A 54 -28.55 -8.45 11.72
N CYS A 55 -28.98 -8.32 12.98
CA CYS A 55 -30.12 -7.49 13.36
C CYS A 55 -31.40 -7.75 12.54
N GLY A 56 -31.64 -9.00 12.12
CA GLY A 56 -32.79 -9.39 11.30
C GLY A 56 -32.54 -9.30 9.79
N LEU A 57 -31.40 -8.77 9.35
CA LEU A 57 -30.97 -8.77 7.95
C LEU A 57 -30.24 -10.08 7.62
N LYS A 58 -30.85 -10.87 6.73
CA LYS A 58 -30.26 -12.14 6.25
C LYS A 58 -29.41 -11.93 5.01
N ILE A 59 -28.12 -12.21 5.13
CA ILE A 59 -27.10 -12.02 4.11
C ILE A 59 -26.59 -13.39 3.67
N LYS A 60 -26.73 -13.70 2.38
CA LYS A 60 -26.22 -14.94 1.79
C LYS A 60 -24.79 -14.75 1.30
N VAL A 61 -23.88 -15.57 1.82
CA VAL A 61 -22.44 -15.57 1.49
C VAL A 61 -21.92 -16.97 1.18
N PRO A 62 -20.99 -17.12 0.23
CA PRO A 62 -20.40 -18.41 -0.09
C PRO A 62 -19.41 -18.85 0.99
N ALA A 63 -19.53 -20.09 1.48
CA ALA A 63 -18.60 -20.73 2.40
C ALA A 63 -17.35 -21.24 1.65
N ILE A 64 -16.35 -20.37 1.50
CA ILE A 64 -15.09 -20.70 0.83
C ILE A 64 -13.99 -20.80 1.89
N GLY A 65 -13.67 -22.00 2.36
CA GLY A 65 -12.40 -22.34 3.03
C GLY A 65 -11.94 -21.44 4.19
N ALA A 66 -12.84 -20.68 4.80
CA ALA A 66 -12.51 -19.59 5.71
C ALA A 66 -12.99 -19.90 7.14
N THR A 67 -12.64 -19.02 8.07
CA THR A 67 -13.21 -19.04 9.42
C THR A 67 -14.62 -18.44 9.43
N VAL A 68 -15.38 -18.72 10.49
CA VAL A 68 -16.72 -18.12 10.68
C VAL A 68 -16.62 -16.59 10.71
N LEU A 69 -15.56 -16.04 11.31
CA LEU A 69 -15.35 -14.59 11.36
C LEU A 69 -15.12 -13.99 9.96
N ASP A 70 -14.31 -14.64 9.12
CA ASP A 70 -14.08 -14.21 7.74
C ASP A 70 -15.39 -14.19 6.93
N LEU A 71 -16.24 -15.21 7.15
CA LEU A 71 -17.54 -15.32 6.49
C LEU A 71 -18.50 -14.20 6.93
N VAL A 72 -18.48 -13.83 8.21
CA VAL A 72 -19.24 -12.71 8.75
C VAL A 72 -18.71 -11.37 8.21
N TRP A 73 -17.39 -11.20 8.12
CA TRP A 73 -16.78 -10.04 7.48
C TRP A 73 -17.19 -9.87 6.03
N LEU A 74 -17.15 -10.94 5.25
CA LEU A 74 -17.66 -10.92 3.88
C LEU A 74 -19.13 -10.51 3.81
N ALA A 75 -19.95 -10.95 4.76
CA ALA A 75 -21.36 -10.57 4.84
C ALA A 75 -21.53 -9.08 5.17
N MET A 76 -20.82 -8.57 6.18
CA MET A 76 -20.88 -7.16 6.59
C MET A 76 -20.38 -6.23 5.48
N LEU A 77 -19.25 -6.56 4.85
CA LEU A 77 -18.69 -5.82 3.72
C LEU A 77 -19.68 -5.76 2.55
N LYS A 78 -20.33 -6.88 2.21
CA LYS A 78 -21.33 -6.94 1.14
C LYS A 78 -22.53 -6.01 1.37
N GLN A 79 -22.86 -5.71 2.61
CA GLN A 79 -23.96 -4.82 2.99
C GLN A 79 -23.50 -3.44 3.45
N LYS A 80 -22.21 -3.09 3.29
CA LYS A 80 -21.60 -1.85 3.78
C LYS A 80 -21.80 -1.61 5.30
N ILE A 81 -21.94 -2.69 6.08
CA ILE A 81 -22.15 -2.61 7.53
C ILE A 81 -20.78 -2.53 8.21
N ARG A 82 -20.57 -1.51 9.04
CA ARG A 82 -19.33 -1.31 9.81
C ARG A 82 -19.56 -1.71 11.26
N VAL A 83 -18.89 -2.77 11.72
CA VAL A 83 -18.94 -3.23 13.11
C VAL A 83 -17.52 -3.65 13.49
N GLN A 84 -17.09 -3.46 14.74
CA GLN A 84 -15.82 -4.03 15.22
C GLN A 84 -16.05 -5.43 15.79
N VAL A 85 -15.04 -6.31 15.72
CA VAL A 85 -15.12 -7.69 16.25
C VAL A 85 -15.50 -7.73 17.74
N GLN A 86 -15.08 -6.69 18.48
CA GLN A 86 -15.38 -6.54 19.90
C GLN A 86 -16.82 -6.13 20.22
N ASP A 87 -17.61 -5.75 19.21
CA ASP A 87 -18.97 -5.23 19.39
C ASP A 87 -20.06 -6.27 19.09
N PHE A 88 -19.67 -7.49 18.73
CA PHE A 88 -20.61 -8.59 18.55
C PHE A 88 -20.08 -9.92 19.08
N TYR A 89 -20.97 -10.89 19.18
CA TYR A 89 -20.66 -12.29 19.39
C TYR A 89 -21.44 -13.11 18.36
N LEU A 90 -20.92 -14.31 18.08
CA LEU A 90 -21.45 -15.17 17.03
C LEU A 90 -22.23 -16.31 17.65
N MET A 91 -23.42 -16.56 17.11
CA MET A 91 -24.23 -17.71 17.49
C MET A 91 -24.55 -18.59 16.28
N LEU A 92 -24.54 -19.89 16.49
CA LEU A 92 -24.99 -20.90 15.54
C LEU A 92 -25.97 -21.82 16.27
N ASN A 93 -27.21 -21.93 15.80
CA ASN A 93 -28.26 -22.75 16.44
C ASN A 93 -28.39 -22.47 17.95
N PHE A 94 -28.40 -21.18 18.31
CA PHE A 94 -28.46 -20.67 19.70
C PHE A 94 -27.26 -21.02 20.60
N LYS A 95 -26.16 -21.53 20.04
CA LYS A 95 -24.90 -21.76 20.77
C LYS A 95 -23.84 -20.75 20.34
N LEU A 96 -23.07 -20.27 21.30
CA LEU A 96 -21.92 -19.40 21.03
C LEU A 96 -20.88 -20.17 20.22
N ILE A 97 -20.38 -19.57 19.15
CA ILE A 97 -19.34 -20.14 18.30
C ILE A 97 -18.12 -19.22 18.28
N ASP A 98 -16.92 -19.80 18.32
CA ASP A 98 -15.68 -19.05 18.16
C ASP A 98 -15.54 -18.60 16.71
N GLY A 99 -15.23 -17.31 16.50
CA GLY A 99 -14.95 -16.75 15.18
C GLY A 99 -13.80 -17.44 14.45
N SER A 100 -12.86 -18.07 15.17
CA SER A 100 -11.76 -18.86 14.60
C SER A 100 -12.19 -20.23 14.06
N THR A 101 -13.42 -20.66 14.33
CA THR A 101 -13.94 -21.96 13.88
C THR A 101 -13.92 -22.03 12.36
N LEU A 102 -13.38 -23.12 11.80
CA LEU A 102 -13.42 -23.34 10.36
C LEU A 102 -14.85 -23.62 9.91
N VAL A 103 -15.30 -22.93 8.86
CA VAL A 103 -16.66 -23.05 8.34
C VAL A 103 -16.98 -24.50 7.93
N ASN A 104 -16.00 -25.22 7.38
CA ASN A 104 -16.14 -26.62 6.97
C ASN A 104 -16.28 -27.62 8.14
N SER A 105 -16.01 -27.19 9.37
CA SER A 105 -16.16 -28.03 10.58
C SER A 105 -17.59 -28.03 11.13
N ILE A 106 -18.47 -27.20 10.58
CA ILE A 106 -19.84 -27.04 11.03
C ILE A 106 -20.76 -28.02 10.29
N PRO A 107 -21.41 -28.98 10.98
CA PRO A 107 -22.36 -29.89 10.34
C PRO A 107 -23.61 -29.13 9.86
N ASN A 108 -24.11 -29.48 8.67
CA ASN A 108 -25.33 -28.91 8.07
C ASN A 108 -25.32 -27.38 7.92
N LEU A 109 -24.15 -26.81 7.61
CA LEU A 109 -23.95 -25.37 7.47
C LEU A 109 -24.90 -24.70 6.46
N ASN A 110 -25.24 -25.37 5.34
CA ASN A 110 -26.15 -24.82 4.31
C ASN A 110 -27.57 -24.56 4.82
N GLU A 111 -27.98 -25.28 5.85
CA GLU A 111 -29.30 -25.16 6.49
C GLU A 111 -29.24 -24.30 7.76
N SER A 112 -28.03 -23.93 8.18
CA SER A 112 -27.80 -23.19 9.41
C SER A 112 -27.77 -21.68 9.16
N VAL A 113 -28.04 -20.93 10.23
CA VAL A 113 -27.94 -19.46 10.25
C VAL A 113 -26.91 -19.08 11.30
N ILE A 114 -25.88 -18.33 10.89
CA ILE A 114 -24.94 -17.69 11.82
C ILE A 114 -25.54 -16.35 12.20
N CYS A 115 -25.93 -16.19 13.45
CA CYS A 115 -26.42 -14.93 13.98
C CYS A 115 -25.24 -14.10 14.49
N VAL A 116 -25.13 -12.87 14.01
CA VAL A 116 -24.20 -11.85 14.48
C VAL A 116 -24.98 -10.99 15.47
N CYS A 117 -24.78 -11.28 16.75
CA CYS A 117 -25.51 -10.64 17.82
C CYS A 117 -24.67 -9.49 18.37
N PRO A 118 -25.17 -8.25 18.32
CA PRO A 118 -24.47 -7.14 18.95
C PRO A 118 -24.28 -7.46 20.43
N ARG A 119 -23.08 -7.23 20.94
CA ARG A 119 -22.84 -7.27 22.38
C ARG A 119 -23.60 -6.09 22.96
N LEU A 120 -24.70 -6.39 23.63
CA LEU A 120 -25.28 -5.48 24.60
C LEU A 120 -24.24 -5.35 25.71
N ARG A 121 -23.35 -4.36 25.60
CA ARG A 121 -22.54 -3.95 26.75
C ARG A 121 -23.56 -3.51 27.78
N GLY A 122 -23.67 -4.25 28.88
CA GLY A 122 -24.52 -3.89 30.01
C GLY A 122 -24.00 -2.58 30.60
N GLY A 123 -24.43 -1.49 30.01
CA GLY A 123 -24.12 -0.11 30.32
C GLY A 123 -25.19 0.72 29.65
N ALA A 124 -25.63 1.79 30.31
CA ALA A 124 -26.48 2.80 29.68
C ALA A 124 -25.87 3.21 28.33
N PRO A 125 -26.67 3.67 27.34
CA PRO A 125 -26.12 4.33 26.17
C PRO A 125 -25.18 5.43 26.67
N VAL A 126 -23.87 5.18 26.61
CA VAL A 126 -22.90 6.24 26.79
C VAL A 126 -22.93 6.92 25.43
N GLU A 127 -23.76 7.97 25.35
CA GLU A 127 -23.53 9.02 24.37
C GLU A 127 -22.14 9.59 24.70
N GLN A 128 -21.09 8.96 24.18
CA GLN A 128 -19.80 9.63 24.10
C GLN A 128 -20.00 10.69 23.03
N PRO A 129 -19.93 12.00 23.38
CA PRO A 129 -19.97 13.02 22.36
C PRO A 129 -18.79 12.76 21.43
N LEU A 130 -19.07 12.54 20.14
CA LEU A 130 -18.02 12.50 19.14
C LEU A 130 -17.57 13.94 18.93
N PHE A 131 -16.52 14.34 19.65
CA PHE A 131 -15.87 15.62 19.43
C PHE A 131 -15.09 15.56 18.13
N TYR A 132 -15.38 16.51 17.25
CA TYR A 132 -14.69 16.73 16.00
C TYR A 132 -13.87 18.01 16.12
N ALA A 133 -12.58 17.93 15.81
CA ALA A 133 -11.71 19.09 15.73
C ALA A 133 -11.39 19.39 14.25
N PRO A 134 -11.31 20.68 13.87
CA PRO A 134 -10.75 21.11 12.59
C PRO A 134 -9.32 20.60 12.36
N LEU A 135 -8.96 20.31 11.10
CA LEU A 135 -7.62 19.81 10.78
C LEU A 135 -6.51 20.81 11.06
N ASP A 136 -6.75 22.11 10.90
CA ASP A 136 -5.77 23.14 11.25
C ASP A 136 -5.39 23.08 12.73
N ASP A 137 -6.35 22.91 13.64
CA ASP A 137 -6.08 22.71 15.07
C ASP A 137 -5.26 21.45 15.32
N ILE A 138 -5.63 20.34 14.68
CA ILE A 138 -4.90 19.06 14.80
C ILE A 138 -3.47 19.20 14.29
N ILE A 139 -3.26 19.84 13.14
CA ILE A 139 -1.94 20.05 12.55
C ILE A 139 -1.08 20.92 13.45
N ASN A 140 -1.64 22.02 13.97
CA ASN A 140 -0.93 22.96 14.84
C ASN A 140 -0.51 22.28 16.15
N ASN A 141 -1.40 21.50 16.77
CA ASN A 141 -1.12 20.75 18.00
C ASN A 141 -0.12 19.59 17.80
N ASN A 142 0.08 19.14 16.56
CA ASN A 142 0.97 18.03 16.23
C ASN A 142 2.13 18.45 15.30
N ALA A 143 2.49 19.74 15.25
CA ALA A 143 3.48 20.29 14.31
C ALA A 143 4.85 19.57 14.37
N GLY A 144 5.28 19.16 15.57
CA GLY A 144 6.52 18.42 15.78
C GLY A 144 6.50 16.96 15.29
N GLN A 145 5.32 16.43 14.92
CA GLN A 145 5.12 15.03 14.58
C GLN A 145 4.72 14.82 13.11
N LEU A 146 4.69 15.86 12.27
CA LEU A 146 4.23 15.74 10.87
C LEU A 146 5.23 15.00 9.96
N PHE A 147 6.51 14.96 10.34
CA PHE A 147 7.58 14.44 9.49
C PHE A 147 8.38 13.33 10.16
N SER A 148 8.69 12.29 9.39
CA SER A 148 9.61 11.22 9.72
C SER A 148 10.92 11.46 8.99
N LYS A 149 11.94 11.94 9.71
CA LYS A 149 13.29 12.16 9.19
C LYS A 149 14.10 10.88 9.33
N VAL A 150 14.78 10.47 8.24
CA VAL A 150 15.53 9.21 8.16
C VAL A 150 16.96 9.49 7.73
N GLN A 151 17.90 9.15 8.62
CA GLN A 151 19.33 9.21 8.37
C GLN A 151 19.76 8.02 7.50
N ILE A 152 20.02 8.25 6.22
CA ILE A 152 20.45 7.24 5.27
C ILE A 152 21.94 6.92 5.50
N PRO A 153 22.35 5.64 5.58
CA PRO A 153 23.76 5.28 5.72
C PRO A 153 24.60 5.77 4.52
N GLN A 154 25.80 6.28 4.78
CA GLN A 154 26.72 6.84 3.78
C GLN A 154 26.96 5.93 2.55
N GLY A 155 27.02 4.60 2.73
CA GLY A 155 27.16 3.65 1.61
C GLY A 155 25.92 3.51 0.70
N MET A 156 24.82 4.17 1.05
CA MET A 156 23.52 4.19 0.36
C MET A 156 23.10 5.60 -0.10
N VAL A 157 23.96 6.60 0.06
CA VAL A 157 23.72 7.98 -0.40
C VAL A 157 24.57 8.27 -1.63
N ASP A 158 24.08 9.10 -2.55
CA ASP A 158 24.91 9.63 -3.63
C ASP A 158 25.96 10.58 -3.04
N PRO A 159 27.27 10.29 -3.16
CA PRO A 159 28.32 11.16 -2.62
C PRO A 159 28.32 12.58 -3.21
N SER A 160 27.66 12.76 -4.36
CA SER A 160 27.49 14.06 -5.02
C SER A 160 26.20 14.79 -4.63
N CYS A 161 25.36 14.22 -3.75
CA CYS A 161 24.14 14.87 -3.30
C CYS A 161 24.45 16.00 -2.32
N GLN A 162 24.14 17.24 -2.71
CA GLN A 162 24.32 18.41 -1.86
C GLN A 162 23.35 18.47 -0.68
N HIS A 163 22.24 17.72 -0.75
CA HIS A 163 21.14 17.78 0.22
C HIS A 163 21.35 16.87 1.44
N GLY A 164 22.57 16.37 1.62
CA GLY A 164 22.93 15.51 2.74
C GLY A 164 22.36 14.10 2.65
N ASP A 165 22.44 13.42 3.79
CA ASP A 165 22.07 12.02 3.99
C ASP A 165 20.77 11.86 4.80
N VAL A 166 19.96 12.92 4.91
CA VAL A 166 18.66 12.90 5.59
C VAL A 166 17.53 12.96 4.58
N ALA A 167 16.66 11.95 4.57
CA ALA A 167 15.41 11.97 3.82
C ALA A 167 14.23 12.29 4.74
N SER A 168 13.35 13.19 4.30
CA SER A 168 12.11 13.55 5.01
C SER A 168 10.93 12.85 4.35
N PHE A 169 10.06 12.24 5.15
CA PHE A 169 8.80 11.62 4.73
C PHE A 169 7.67 12.17 5.60
N TRP A 170 6.43 12.12 5.12
CA TRP A 170 5.29 12.29 6.03
C TRP A 170 5.29 11.18 7.09
N SER A 171 4.95 11.54 8.32
CA SER A 171 4.68 10.59 9.39
C SER A 171 3.29 9.95 9.21
N GLU A 172 2.88 9.08 10.14
CA GLU A 172 1.61 8.37 10.06
C GLU A 172 0.39 9.31 10.07
N LEU A 173 0.47 10.44 10.80
CA LEU A 173 -0.65 11.37 10.94
C LEU A 173 -0.99 12.08 9.61
N PRO A 174 -0.06 12.77 8.92
CA PRO A 174 -0.36 13.33 7.59
C PRO A 174 -0.67 12.26 6.54
N GLN A 175 -0.01 11.10 6.58
CA GLN A 175 -0.35 9.99 5.68
C GLN A 175 -1.83 9.61 5.83
N PHE A 176 -2.31 9.47 7.06
CA PHE A 176 -3.69 9.14 7.36
C PHE A 176 -4.67 10.25 6.96
N ILE A 177 -4.41 11.49 7.38
CA ILE A 177 -5.28 12.64 7.08
C ILE A 177 -5.46 12.81 5.58
N ILE A 178 -4.37 12.82 4.82
CA ILE A 178 -4.43 13.02 3.37
C ILE A 178 -5.07 11.81 2.67
N HIS A 179 -4.82 10.59 3.16
CA HIS A 179 -5.49 9.40 2.65
C HIS A 179 -7.02 9.49 2.82
N GLN A 180 -7.50 9.82 4.03
CA GLN A 180 -8.93 9.98 4.31
C GLN A 180 -9.55 11.12 3.48
N LEU A 181 -8.84 12.24 3.34
CA LEU A 181 -9.30 13.34 2.49
C LEU A 181 -9.44 12.91 1.02
N PHE A 182 -8.53 12.10 0.50
CA PHE A 182 -8.65 11.56 -0.85
C PHE A 182 -9.77 10.52 -0.98
N LEU A 183 -10.06 9.74 0.07
CA LEU A 183 -11.24 8.88 0.09
C LEU A 183 -12.52 9.71 -0.02
N LEU A 184 -12.67 10.75 0.81
CA LEU A 184 -13.83 11.64 0.78
C LEU A 184 -14.03 12.30 -0.59
N VAL A 185 -12.98 12.93 -1.13
CA VAL A 185 -13.11 13.70 -2.38
C VAL A 185 -13.15 12.80 -3.61
N CYS A 186 -12.20 11.88 -3.75
CA CYS A 186 -12.05 11.12 -4.98
C CYS A 186 -12.97 9.90 -5.02
N LEU A 187 -13.05 9.13 -3.92
CA LEU A 187 -13.79 7.87 -3.90
C LEU A 187 -15.26 8.04 -3.52
N GLU A 188 -15.56 8.81 -2.48
CA GLU A 188 -16.94 9.04 -2.03
C GLU A 188 -17.62 10.18 -2.80
N GLY A 189 -16.85 11.16 -3.28
CA GLY A 189 -17.33 12.23 -4.15
C GLY A 189 -17.28 11.88 -5.64
N HIS A 190 -16.09 12.01 -6.26
CA HIS A 190 -15.96 12.01 -7.73
C HIS A 190 -16.39 10.69 -8.38
N PHE A 191 -16.07 9.56 -7.75
CA PHE A 191 -16.48 8.24 -8.25
C PHE A 191 -17.99 7.99 -8.15
N GLU A 192 -18.65 8.54 -7.12
CA GLU A 192 -20.11 8.47 -6.94
C GLU A 192 -20.84 9.61 -7.67
N ASP A 193 -20.16 10.32 -8.58
CA ASP A 193 -20.70 11.37 -9.44
C ASP A 193 -21.10 12.66 -8.70
N HIS A 194 -20.35 13.02 -7.64
CA HIS A 194 -20.49 14.26 -6.89
C HIS A 194 -19.18 15.06 -6.84
N CYS A 195 -19.28 16.38 -6.63
CA CYS A 195 -18.13 17.24 -6.36
C CYS A 195 -18.48 18.37 -5.38
N TYR A 196 -17.46 18.96 -4.77
CA TYR A 196 -17.61 19.97 -3.70
C TYR A 196 -17.20 21.38 -4.15
N TYR A 197 -16.88 21.58 -5.43
CA TYR A 197 -16.48 22.86 -6.01
C TYR A 197 -15.34 23.58 -5.26
N GLY A 198 -14.43 22.82 -4.65
CA GLY A 198 -13.31 23.32 -3.86
C GLY A 198 -13.73 24.11 -2.62
N ARG A 199 -14.92 23.83 -2.06
CA ARG A 199 -15.51 24.54 -0.90
C ARG A 199 -15.06 24.05 0.47
N PHE A 200 -14.14 23.10 0.52
CA PHE A 200 -13.50 22.64 1.75
C PHE A 200 -12.13 23.30 1.93
N ASP A 201 -11.64 23.38 3.16
CA ASP A 201 -10.27 23.75 3.53
C ASP A 201 -9.91 23.09 4.87
N LEU A 202 -8.73 23.37 5.45
CA LEU A 202 -8.32 22.74 6.70
C LEU A 202 -9.32 22.95 7.85
N SER A 203 -9.96 24.12 7.93
CA SER A 203 -10.93 24.43 8.98
C SER A 203 -12.26 23.68 8.83
N ARG A 204 -12.57 23.24 7.60
CA ARG A 204 -13.81 22.52 7.24
C ARG A 204 -13.64 21.03 7.10
N VAL A 205 -12.41 20.52 7.22
CA VAL A 205 -12.17 19.09 7.35
C VAL A 205 -12.06 18.78 8.82
N LEU A 206 -12.94 17.93 9.31
CA LEU A 206 -13.13 17.63 10.71
C LEU A 206 -12.64 16.21 10.99
N MET A 207 -11.88 16.01 12.07
CA MET A 207 -11.45 14.69 12.52
C MET A 207 -11.91 14.44 13.95
N SER A 208 -12.45 13.25 14.21
CA SER A 208 -12.86 12.82 15.55
C SER A 208 -11.74 12.16 16.33
N SER A 209 -11.89 12.08 17.65
CA SER A 209 -10.99 11.35 18.56
C SER A 209 -10.70 9.90 18.17
N SER A 210 -11.64 9.28 17.47
CA SER A 210 -11.55 7.91 16.94
C SER A 210 -10.96 7.83 15.51
N GLY A 211 -10.50 8.94 14.94
CA GLY A 211 -9.91 9.03 13.62
C GLY A 211 -10.92 9.15 12.46
N HIS A 212 -12.20 9.39 12.73
CA HIS A 212 -13.16 9.62 11.63
C HIS A 212 -12.95 11.00 11.03
N VAL A 213 -12.69 11.06 9.72
CA VAL A 213 -12.59 12.32 8.99
C VAL A 213 -13.87 12.54 8.20
N LYS A 214 -14.40 13.76 8.25
CA LYS A 214 -15.55 14.20 7.45
C LYS A 214 -15.41 15.67 7.08
N PHE A 215 -16.27 16.18 6.20
CA PHE A 215 -16.44 17.62 6.08
C PHE A 215 -17.39 18.18 7.15
N SER A 216 -17.29 19.47 7.41
CA SER A 216 -18.35 20.22 8.09
C SER A 216 -19.61 20.25 7.25
N ASP A 217 -20.76 20.41 7.91
CA ASP A 217 -22.08 20.28 7.27
C ASP A 217 -22.29 21.32 6.14
N ASP A 218 -21.68 22.51 6.26
CA ASP A 218 -21.73 23.57 5.23
C ASP A 218 -21.07 23.17 3.91
N VAL A 219 -20.12 22.22 3.92
CA VAL A 219 -19.53 21.70 2.68
C VAL A 219 -20.52 20.80 1.95
N TYR A 220 -21.26 19.96 2.68
CA TYR A 220 -22.25 19.05 2.11
C TYR A 220 -23.47 19.80 1.57
N GLU A 221 -23.82 20.97 2.11
CA GLU A 221 -24.84 21.86 1.55
C GLU A 221 -24.49 22.35 0.12
N HIS A 222 -23.22 22.31 -0.25
CA HIS A 222 -22.71 22.69 -1.56
C HIS A 222 -22.32 21.48 -2.44
N GLU A 223 -22.63 20.27 -1.99
CA GLU A 223 -22.49 19.08 -2.82
C GLU A 223 -23.40 19.18 -4.04
N ALA A 224 -22.84 18.92 -5.21
CA ALA A 224 -23.55 18.97 -6.47
C ALA A 224 -23.08 17.85 -7.40
N PRO A 225 -23.87 17.51 -8.44
CA PRO A 225 -23.46 16.53 -9.44
C PRO A 225 -22.08 16.87 -10.00
N TYR A 226 -21.28 15.86 -10.27
CA TYR A 226 -19.93 16.04 -10.75
C TYR A 226 -19.92 16.84 -12.06
N THR A 227 -19.04 17.85 -12.10
CA THR A 227 -18.72 18.58 -13.33
C THR A 227 -17.20 18.64 -13.52
N PRO A 228 -16.70 18.73 -14.76
CA PRO A 228 -15.27 18.89 -15.03
C PRO A 228 -14.64 20.08 -14.28
N GLU A 229 -15.38 21.19 -14.19
CA GLU A 229 -14.99 22.39 -13.45
C GLU A 229 -14.99 22.16 -11.94
N GLY A 230 -16.05 21.57 -11.39
CA GLY A 230 -16.12 21.23 -9.96
C GLY A 230 -15.00 20.29 -9.53
N GLY A 231 -14.73 19.24 -10.33
CA GLY A 231 -13.64 18.31 -10.08
C GLY A 231 -12.24 18.95 -10.20
N GLU A 232 -12.05 19.93 -11.08
CA GLU A 232 -10.81 20.73 -11.16
C GLU A 232 -10.62 21.55 -9.89
N LEU A 233 -11.66 22.25 -9.43
CA LEU A 233 -11.62 23.07 -8.23
C LEU A 233 -11.35 22.22 -6.97
N ASP A 234 -11.93 21.02 -6.89
CA ASP A 234 -11.64 20.06 -5.82
C ASP A 234 -10.16 19.64 -5.84
N TYR A 235 -9.59 19.31 -7.00
CA TYR A 235 -8.18 18.94 -7.12
C TYR A 235 -7.24 20.11 -6.81
N GLN A 236 -7.59 21.33 -7.20
CA GLN A 236 -6.84 22.54 -6.82
C GLN A 236 -6.88 22.78 -5.31
N ARG A 237 -8.02 22.49 -4.67
CA ARG A 237 -8.14 22.58 -3.22
C ARG A 237 -7.32 21.50 -2.51
N LEU A 238 -7.40 20.26 -2.97
CA LEU A 238 -6.55 19.16 -2.50
C LEU A 238 -5.06 19.51 -2.63
N PHE A 239 -4.65 20.08 -3.77
CA PHE A 239 -3.27 20.54 -3.99
C PHE A 239 -2.86 21.56 -2.92
N SER A 240 -3.73 22.55 -2.66
CA SER A 240 -3.47 23.60 -1.69
C SER A 240 -3.34 23.07 -0.27
N ILE A 241 -4.22 22.13 0.12
CA ILE A 241 -4.15 21.44 1.42
C ILE A 241 -2.88 20.59 1.52
N VAL A 242 -2.55 19.77 0.51
CA VAL A 242 -1.34 18.94 0.52
C VAL A 242 -0.07 19.80 0.67
N LEU A 243 -0.05 20.98 0.06
CA LEU A 243 1.07 21.90 0.14
C LEU A 243 1.31 22.44 1.55
N THR A 244 0.29 22.50 2.42
CA THR A 244 0.47 22.93 3.83
C THR A 244 1.29 21.93 4.65
N PHE A 245 1.37 20.67 4.21
CA PHE A 245 2.20 19.63 4.81
C PHE A 245 3.64 19.60 4.25
N ALA A 246 4.16 20.75 3.80
CA ALA A 246 5.55 20.88 3.38
C ALA A 246 6.49 21.03 4.59
N ASP A 247 7.66 20.38 4.55
CA ASP A 247 8.69 20.52 5.59
C ASP A 247 9.48 21.82 5.39
N VAL A 248 8.94 22.92 5.89
CA VAL A 248 9.56 24.25 5.78
C VAL A 248 10.96 24.26 6.41
N THR A 249 11.21 23.46 7.45
CA THR A 249 12.51 23.37 8.12
C THR A 249 13.59 22.69 7.28
N ALA A 250 13.19 21.79 6.39
CA ALA A 250 14.10 21.09 5.48
C ALA A 250 14.30 21.82 4.14
N GLU A 251 13.61 22.95 3.93
CA GLU A 251 13.54 23.67 2.64
C GLU A 251 13.20 22.75 1.45
N LYS A 252 12.55 21.61 1.73
CA LYS A 252 12.31 20.54 0.76
C LYS A 252 10.98 19.85 1.05
N LEU A 253 10.28 19.47 -0.01
CA LEU A 253 9.11 18.61 0.10
C LEU A 253 9.50 17.20 0.60
N PRO A 254 8.67 16.56 1.44
CA PRO A 254 8.86 15.17 1.78
C PRO A 254 8.87 14.28 0.54
N THR A 255 9.61 13.17 0.59
CA THR A 255 9.81 12.27 -0.55
C THR A 255 8.47 11.80 -1.12
N HIS A 256 8.34 11.85 -2.45
CA HIS A 256 7.13 11.58 -3.25
C HIS A 256 6.05 12.67 -3.20
N VAL A 257 6.10 13.66 -2.31
CA VAL A 257 5.06 14.71 -2.24
C VAL A 257 5.08 15.58 -3.51
N ALA A 258 6.26 15.82 -4.08
CA ALA A 258 6.38 16.54 -5.35
C ALA A 258 5.63 15.83 -6.49
N SER A 259 5.69 14.48 -6.57
CA SER A 259 4.94 13.73 -7.58
C SER A 259 3.44 13.75 -7.32
N LEU A 260 3.03 13.71 -6.05
CA LEU A 260 1.61 13.83 -5.68
C LEU A 260 1.03 15.19 -6.08
N LEU A 261 1.73 16.28 -5.76
CA LEU A 261 1.36 17.63 -6.15
C LEU A 261 1.29 17.77 -7.68
N TRP A 262 2.22 17.16 -8.40
CA TRP A 262 2.17 17.12 -9.86
C TRP A 262 0.93 16.39 -10.38
N VAL A 263 0.56 15.25 -9.79
CA VAL A 263 -0.66 14.50 -10.14
C VAL A 263 -1.90 15.35 -9.91
N LEU A 264 -2.05 15.95 -8.73
CA LEU A 264 -3.22 16.77 -8.40
C LEU A 264 -3.36 17.98 -9.33
N ARG A 265 -2.24 18.63 -9.70
CA ARG A 265 -2.25 19.80 -10.59
C ARG A 265 -2.51 19.46 -12.05
N ASN A 266 -2.10 18.28 -12.51
CA ASN A 266 -2.09 17.95 -13.95
C ASN A 266 -3.05 16.82 -14.33
N ALA A 267 -3.85 16.29 -13.39
CA ALA A 267 -4.80 15.22 -13.65
C ALA A 267 -5.80 15.64 -14.74
N PRO A 268 -5.80 14.99 -15.93
CA PRO A 268 -6.79 15.27 -16.95
C PRO A 268 -8.21 14.92 -16.49
N GLU A 269 -9.20 15.70 -16.93
CA GLU A 269 -10.61 15.55 -16.57
C GLU A 269 -11.11 14.09 -16.58
N PRO A 270 -10.94 13.29 -17.66
CA PRO A 270 -11.54 11.95 -17.73
C PRO A 270 -10.99 10.96 -16.70
N LEU A 271 -9.88 11.30 -16.04
CA LEU A 271 -9.21 10.41 -15.11
C LEU A 271 -9.68 10.64 -13.67
N ARG A 272 -10.23 11.80 -13.35
CA ARG A 272 -10.67 12.12 -11.98
C ARG A 272 -11.80 11.22 -11.49
N GLN A 273 -12.61 10.68 -12.43
CA GLN A 273 -13.64 9.67 -12.15
C GLN A 273 -13.19 8.24 -12.49
N LYS A 274 -11.98 8.04 -13.02
CA LYS A 274 -11.49 6.72 -13.42
C LYS A 274 -11.06 5.92 -12.18
N ARG A 275 -11.65 4.74 -11.98
CA ARG A 275 -11.41 3.86 -10.82
C ARG A 275 -9.93 3.56 -10.58
N GLU A 276 -9.19 3.20 -11.61
CA GLU A 276 -7.76 2.88 -11.50
C GLU A 276 -6.95 4.11 -11.09
N PHE A 277 -7.32 5.29 -11.59
CA PHE A 277 -6.66 6.54 -11.25
C PHE A 277 -6.94 6.96 -9.81
N ILE A 278 -8.19 6.88 -9.37
CA ILE A 278 -8.58 7.13 -7.98
C ILE A 278 -7.84 6.17 -7.03
N ALA A 279 -7.82 4.88 -7.35
CA ALA A 279 -7.09 3.88 -6.57
C ALA A 279 -5.60 4.21 -6.44
N PHE A 280 -4.98 4.73 -7.51
CA PHE A 280 -3.61 5.23 -7.47
C PHE A 280 -3.45 6.49 -6.59
N VAL A 281 -4.35 7.47 -6.70
CA VAL A 281 -4.28 8.72 -5.92
C VAL A 281 -4.42 8.42 -4.43
N VAL A 282 -5.41 7.61 -4.04
CA VAL A 282 -5.65 7.29 -2.62
C VAL A 282 -4.57 6.39 -2.03
N ASN A 283 -3.86 5.61 -2.86
CA ASN A 283 -2.71 4.79 -2.45
C ASN A 283 -1.37 5.33 -2.99
N HIS A 284 -1.26 6.65 -3.18
CA HIS A 284 -0.06 7.26 -3.71
C HIS A 284 1.16 6.97 -2.81
N PRO A 285 2.39 6.73 -3.33
CA PRO A 285 3.54 6.37 -2.51
C PRO A 285 3.90 7.33 -1.37
N ALA A 286 3.52 8.61 -1.46
CA ALA A 286 3.66 9.57 -0.35
C ALA A 286 2.84 9.20 0.90
N LEU A 287 1.75 8.45 0.72
CA LEU A 287 0.80 8.02 1.76
C LEU A 287 1.15 6.66 2.37
N LEU A 288 2.19 5.99 1.85
CA LEU A 288 2.53 4.63 2.20
C LEU A 288 3.73 4.55 3.15
N THR A 289 3.71 3.55 4.02
CA THR A 289 4.88 3.14 4.81
C THR A 289 5.95 2.50 3.94
N PHE A 290 7.16 2.43 4.52
CA PHE A 290 8.30 1.70 3.97
C PHE A 290 7.94 0.23 3.62
N ALA A 291 7.12 -0.44 4.45
CA ALA A 291 6.71 -1.82 4.21
C ALA A 291 5.74 -1.95 3.02
N GLU A 292 4.76 -1.07 2.93
CA GLU A 292 3.80 -1.05 1.82
C GLU A 292 4.48 -0.73 0.49
N LYS A 293 5.40 0.24 0.47
CA LYS A 293 6.21 0.54 -0.73
C LYS A 293 7.03 -0.67 -1.17
N GLN A 294 7.67 -1.39 -0.25
CA GLN A 294 8.38 -2.63 -0.57
C GLN A 294 7.46 -3.67 -1.20
N MET A 295 6.28 -3.86 -0.62
CA MET A 295 5.26 -4.77 -1.15
C MET A 295 4.87 -4.38 -2.58
N LEU A 296 4.63 -3.09 -2.85
CA LEU A 296 4.33 -2.61 -4.20
C LEU A 296 5.45 -2.85 -5.19
N TYR A 297 6.72 -2.63 -4.83
CA TYR A 297 7.85 -2.97 -5.70
C TYR A 297 7.85 -4.45 -6.10
N ILE A 298 7.47 -5.35 -5.18
CA ILE A 298 7.40 -6.80 -5.44
C ILE A 298 6.21 -7.12 -6.35
N LEU A 299 5.01 -6.70 -5.95
CA LEU A 299 3.76 -7.03 -6.62
C LEU A 299 3.67 -6.41 -8.02
N ILE A 300 3.99 -5.13 -8.17
CA ILE A 300 3.95 -4.44 -9.47
C ILE A 300 5.00 -5.01 -10.41
N ASN A 301 6.21 -5.33 -9.94
CA ASN A 301 7.21 -5.97 -10.80
C ASN A 301 6.74 -7.37 -11.27
N ALA A 302 6.08 -8.15 -10.40
CA ALA A 302 5.52 -9.44 -10.76
C ALA A 302 4.37 -9.27 -11.78
N PHE A 303 3.44 -8.35 -11.51
CA PHE A 303 2.32 -8.02 -12.38
C PHE A 303 2.79 -7.58 -13.77
N LEU A 304 3.72 -6.62 -13.86
CA LEU A 304 4.31 -6.19 -15.12
C LEU A 304 5.01 -7.34 -15.85
N THR A 305 5.72 -8.22 -15.14
CA THR A 305 6.39 -9.37 -15.75
C THR A 305 5.40 -10.32 -16.41
N THR A 306 4.25 -10.56 -15.77
CA THR A 306 3.16 -11.37 -16.31
C THR A 306 2.49 -10.65 -17.46
N LEU A 307 2.00 -9.42 -17.23
CA LEU A 307 1.28 -8.58 -18.17
C LEU A 307 2.03 -8.45 -19.51
N LEU A 308 3.33 -8.16 -19.47
CA LEU A 308 4.15 -7.95 -20.68
C LEU A 308 4.49 -9.24 -21.45
N LYS A 309 4.25 -10.41 -20.87
CA LYS A 309 4.48 -11.73 -21.49
C LYS A 309 3.19 -12.41 -21.94
N THR A 310 2.06 -12.02 -21.37
CA THR A 310 0.75 -12.54 -21.72
C THR A 310 0.38 -12.16 -23.16
N ARG A 311 -0.23 -13.10 -23.88
CA ARG A 311 -0.85 -12.83 -25.18
C ARG A 311 -2.33 -12.59 -24.95
N PHE A 312 -2.81 -11.41 -25.32
CA PHE A 312 -4.21 -11.03 -25.19
C PHE A 312 -4.92 -11.31 -26.51
N SER A 313 -6.12 -11.89 -26.42
CA SER A 313 -7.01 -12.09 -27.57
C SER A 313 -7.82 -10.83 -27.88
N ASP A 314 -8.10 -10.01 -26.87
CA ASP A 314 -8.80 -8.73 -27.03
C ASP A 314 -7.85 -7.67 -27.62
N PRO A 315 -8.18 -7.05 -28.76
CA PRO A 315 -7.39 -5.97 -29.37
C PRO A 315 -7.19 -4.76 -28.46
N ASN A 316 -8.16 -4.44 -27.60
CA ASN A 316 -8.07 -3.30 -26.67
C ASN A 316 -7.02 -3.57 -25.59
N ASP A 317 -7.05 -4.75 -24.96
CA ASP A 317 -6.03 -5.18 -24.00
C ASP A 317 -4.64 -5.19 -24.65
N GLN A 318 -4.55 -5.71 -25.88
CA GLN A 318 -3.29 -5.73 -26.62
C GLN A 318 -2.76 -4.33 -26.88
N ALA A 319 -3.62 -3.37 -27.25
CA ALA A 319 -3.24 -1.98 -27.49
C ALA A 319 -2.78 -1.28 -26.20
N GLN A 320 -3.48 -1.48 -25.09
CA GLN A 320 -3.11 -0.93 -23.77
C GLN A 320 -1.75 -1.44 -23.31
N VAL A 321 -1.53 -2.76 -23.36
CA VAL A 321 -0.27 -3.38 -22.96
C VAL A 321 0.87 -2.98 -23.91
N ALA A 322 0.61 -2.82 -25.21
CA ALA A 322 1.59 -2.31 -26.16
C ALA A 322 2.00 -0.86 -25.84
N ALA A 323 1.04 0.01 -25.52
CA ALA A 323 1.30 1.39 -25.12
C ALA A 323 2.14 1.46 -23.83
N LEU A 324 1.77 0.68 -22.81
CA LEU A 324 2.52 0.58 -21.56
C LEU A 324 3.94 0.06 -21.79
N LYS A 325 4.10 -0.97 -22.63
CA LYS A 325 5.41 -1.54 -22.98
C LYS A 325 6.30 -0.51 -23.69
N ALA A 326 5.74 0.23 -24.64
CA ALA A 326 6.46 1.29 -25.35
C ALA A 326 6.94 2.38 -24.38
N TRP A 327 6.09 2.77 -23.43
CA TRP A 327 6.45 3.73 -22.40
C TRP A 327 7.55 3.19 -21.47
N LEU A 328 7.40 1.98 -20.91
CA LEU A 328 8.39 1.36 -20.02
C LEU A 328 9.78 1.23 -20.67
N GLN A 329 9.82 0.97 -21.97
CA GLN A 329 11.05 0.81 -22.74
C GLN A 329 11.60 2.13 -23.29
N GLY A 330 10.92 3.26 -23.05
CA GLY A 330 11.37 4.59 -23.48
C GLY A 330 11.28 4.83 -24.98
N THR A 331 10.45 4.08 -25.71
CA THR A 331 10.31 4.23 -27.17
C THR A 331 9.31 5.34 -27.56
N ARG A 332 8.67 6.01 -26.59
CA ARG A 332 7.58 6.98 -26.81
C ARG A 332 7.75 8.36 -26.12
N GLY A 333 8.97 8.90 -26.06
CA GLY A 333 9.14 10.36 -25.88
C GLY A 333 9.94 10.87 -24.68
N ALA A 334 10.40 10.02 -23.77
CA ALA A 334 11.46 10.37 -22.83
C ALA A 334 12.30 9.11 -22.58
N GLY A 335 13.58 9.14 -22.94
CA GLY A 335 14.45 8.01 -22.67
C GLY A 335 14.57 7.82 -21.17
N TRP A 336 14.39 6.59 -20.68
CA TRP A 336 14.74 6.19 -19.31
C TRP A 336 16.26 6.11 -19.09
N SER A 337 17.03 6.96 -19.78
CA SER A 337 18.48 6.97 -19.68
C SER A 337 18.89 7.84 -18.49
N GLY A 338 19.82 7.35 -17.69
CA GLY A 338 20.49 8.16 -16.67
C GLY A 338 20.26 7.70 -15.25
N TRP A 339 19.17 6.96 -14.94
CA TRP A 339 19.02 6.35 -13.62
C TRP A 339 20.15 5.36 -13.33
N GLU A 340 20.69 4.69 -14.36
CA GLU A 340 21.83 3.78 -14.22
C GLU A 340 23.09 4.53 -13.75
N ARG A 341 23.23 5.81 -14.11
CA ARG A 341 24.35 6.64 -13.67
C ARG A 341 24.24 6.92 -12.18
N SER A 342 23.05 7.28 -11.70
CA SER A 342 22.80 7.55 -10.28
C SER A 342 23.03 6.31 -9.42
N VAL A 343 22.47 5.15 -9.81
CA VAL A 343 22.66 3.91 -9.02
C VAL A 343 24.10 3.40 -9.00
N LYS A 344 24.89 3.66 -10.05
CA LYS A 344 26.31 3.27 -10.10
C LYS A 344 27.20 4.11 -9.18
N LYS A 345 26.82 5.36 -8.90
CA LYS A 345 27.56 6.24 -7.97
C LYS A 345 27.45 5.78 -6.53
N VAL A 346 26.32 5.16 -6.17
CA VAL A 346 26.06 4.70 -4.81
C VAL A 346 26.53 3.26 -4.61
N THR A 347 27.41 3.02 -3.65
CA THR A 347 28.06 1.71 -3.47
C THR A 347 27.07 0.56 -3.34
N ALA A 348 26.07 0.68 -2.44
CA ALA A 348 25.10 -0.39 -2.23
C ALA A 348 24.27 -0.70 -3.48
N PHE A 349 23.80 0.33 -4.20
CA PHE A 349 23.01 0.15 -5.42
C PHE A 349 23.85 -0.37 -6.58
N SER A 350 25.11 0.05 -6.68
CA SER A 350 26.05 -0.43 -7.70
C SER A 350 26.29 -1.94 -7.57
N VAL A 351 26.39 -2.46 -6.34
CA VAL A 351 26.48 -3.90 -6.08
C VAL A 351 25.25 -4.64 -6.60
N THR A 352 24.04 -4.15 -6.30
CA THR A 352 22.79 -4.74 -6.82
C THR A 352 22.69 -4.62 -8.34
N TYR A 353 23.09 -3.48 -8.92
CA TYR A 353 23.09 -3.23 -10.35
C TYR A 353 24.05 -4.16 -11.12
N MET A 354 25.23 -4.42 -10.56
CA MET A 354 26.23 -5.30 -11.17
C MET A 354 26.05 -6.78 -10.80
N ASN A 355 25.02 -7.11 -10.01
CA ASN A 355 24.72 -8.49 -9.63
C ASN A 355 24.45 -9.34 -10.89
N ARG A 356 25.14 -10.48 -11.00
CA ARG A 356 25.11 -11.39 -12.15
C ARG A 356 25.52 -10.75 -13.49
N ALA A 357 26.24 -9.61 -13.49
CA ALA A 357 26.75 -9.00 -14.71
C ALA A 357 27.65 -9.99 -15.50
N LYS A 358 27.50 -10.00 -16.83
CA LYS A 358 28.15 -10.97 -17.73
C LYS A 358 29.17 -10.27 -18.63
N ARG A 359 30.19 -11.00 -19.06
CA ARG A 359 31.07 -10.53 -20.14
C ARG A 359 30.34 -10.69 -21.48
N PRO A 360 30.39 -9.69 -22.38
CA PRO A 360 29.81 -9.85 -23.72
C PRO A 360 30.48 -11.02 -24.45
N LYS A 361 29.67 -11.84 -25.12
CA LYS A 361 30.16 -13.02 -25.83
C LYS A 361 31.14 -12.60 -26.94
N GLY A 362 32.31 -13.24 -27.01
CA GLY A 362 33.34 -12.94 -28.00
C GLY A 362 34.28 -11.78 -27.65
N THR A 363 34.22 -11.24 -26.42
CA THR A 363 35.15 -10.18 -26.00
C THR A 363 36.42 -10.72 -25.34
N PRO A 364 37.57 -10.05 -25.51
CA PRO A 364 38.84 -10.49 -24.93
C PRO A 364 38.81 -10.62 -23.40
N PRO A 365 39.66 -11.48 -22.82
CA PRO A 365 39.95 -11.47 -21.39
C PRO A 365 40.36 -10.06 -20.94
N GLY A 366 39.73 -9.54 -19.88
CA GLY A 366 39.94 -8.16 -19.40
C GLY A 366 38.80 -7.20 -19.72
N THR A 367 37.89 -7.57 -20.63
CA THR A 367 36.71 -6.74 -20.92
C THR A 367 35.78 -6.64 -19.70
N ALA A 368 35.33 -5.41 -19.41
CA ALA A 368 34.44 -5.12 -18.29
C ALA A 368 33.13 -5.92 -18.38
N LYS A 369 32.61 -6.34 -17.22
CA LYS A 369 31.29 -6.98 -17.15
C LYS A 369 30.21 -5.94 -17.48
N VAL A 370 29.17 -6.38 -18.19
CA VAL A 370 27.99 -5.57 -18.51
C VAL A 370 26.83 -6.06 -17.64
N SER A 371 26.12 -5.11 -17.04
CA SER A 371 24.93 -5.40 -16.23
C SER A 371 23.82 -6.03 -17.06
N ASN A 372 22.96 -6.81 -16.40
CA ASN A 372 21.75 -7.36 -17.01
C ASN A 372 20.58 -6.35 -17.03
N TYR A 373 20.71 -5.21 -16.35
CA TYR A 373 19.73 -4.14 -16.43
C TYR A 373 19.89 -3.33 -17.72
N LYS A 374 18.76 -2.94 -18.32
CA LYS A 374 18.70 -2.14 -19.54
C LYS A 374 18.13 -0.75 -19.23
N PRO A 375 18.32 0.22 -20.14
CA PRO A 375 17.56 1.47 -20.09
C PRO A 375 16.06 1.17 -20.22
N GLY A 376 15.30 1.46 -19.16
CA GLY A 376 13.87 1.20 -19.07
C GLY A 376 13.37 1.29 -17.63
N ALA A 377 12.15 1.80 -17.44
CA ALA A 377 11.51 1.88 -16.13
C ALA A 377 11.26 0.50 -15.53
N ASP A 378 10.93 -0.51 -16.34
CA ASP A 378 10.72 -1.88 -15.88
C ASP A 378 12.00 -2.47 -15.27
N HIS A 379 13.16 -2.14 -15.84
CA HIS A 379 14.46 -2.53 -15.33
C HIS A 379 14.85 -1.74 -14.07
N CYS A 380 14.54 -0.44 -14.01
CA CYS A 380 14.73 0.38 -12.82
C CYS A 380 13.88 -0.12 -11.64
N LEU A 381 12.59 -0.42 -11.88
CA LEU A 381 11.69 -1.01 -10.89
C LEU A 381 12.19 -2.38 -10.42
N ARG A 382 12.64 -3.23 -11.35
CA ARG A 382 13.22 -4.54 -11.02
C ARG A 382 14.48 -4.43 -10.16
N LEU A 383 15.30 -3.40 -10.40
CA LEU A 383 16.45 -3.11 -9.54
C LEU A 383 15.98 -2.72 -8.14
N GLY A 384 14.98 -1.84 -8.02
CA GLY A 384 14.39 -1.48 -6.72
C GLY A 384 13.87 -2.71 -5.97
N ARG A 385 13.09 -3.57 -6.62
CA ARG A 385 12.64 -4.86 -6.06
C ARG A 385 13.80 -5.71 -5.58
N ASN A 386 14.82 -5.89 -6.42
CA ASN A 386 15.96 -6.73 -6.07
C ASN A 386 16.78 -6.13 -4.92
N PHE A 387 16.98 -4.81 -4.92
CA PHE A 387 17.62 -4.07 -3.84
C PHE A 387 16.88 -4.33 -2.52
N LEU A 388 15.57 -4.09 -2.47
CA LEU A 388 14.76 -4.34 -1.27
C LEU A 388 14.66 -5.81 -0.85
N SER A 389 14.97 -6.75 -1.76
CA SER A 389 15.01 -8.19 -1.46
C SER A 389 16.38 -8.64 -0.93
N HIS A 390 17.42 -7.80 -1.01
CA HIS A 390 18.72 -8.13 -0.44
C HIS A 390 18.69 -8.07 1.09
N LYS A 391 19.36 -9.05 1.71
CA LYS A 391 19.59 -9.03 3.17
C LYS A 391 20.66 -8.00 3.49
N PHE A 392 20.23 -6.81 3.90
CA PHE A 392 21.13 -5.82 4.49
C PHE A 392 21.23 -6.04 6.00
N LYS A 393 22.34 -5.60 6.59
CA LYS A 393 22.51 -5.53 8.05
C LYS A 393 21.72 -4.37 8.69
N VAL A 394 21.08 -3.55 7.86
CA VAL A 394 20.26 -2.40 8.27
C VAL A 394 18.77 -2.70 8.07
N GLY A 395 17.91 -2.06 8.86
CA GLY A 395 16.47 -2.29 8.84
C GLY A 395 15.79 -1.82 7.54
N LEU A 396 14.61 -2.38 7.26
CA LEU A 396 13.80 -2.08 6.06
C LEU A 396 13.56 -0.59 5.85
N LYS A 397 13.24 0.15 6.93
CA LYS A 397 13.02 1.59 6.90
C LYS A 397 14.18 2.34 6.22
N LEU A 398 15.43 2.02 6.57
CA LEU A 398 16.61 2.68 6.02
C LEU A 398 16.84 2.31 4.55
N VAL A 399 16.63 1.04 4.20
CA VAL A 399 16.87 0.54 2.84
C VAL A 399 15.82 1.10 1.87
N GLU A 400 14.56 1.12 2.28
CA GLU A 400 13.48 1.70 1.49
C GLU A 400 13.64 3.22 1.39
N ALA A 401 13.96 3.91 2.49
CA ALA A 401 14.24 5.34 2.45
C ALA A 401 15.37 5.68 1.47
N ALA A 402 16.46 4.91 1.46
CA ALA A 402 17.56 5.10 0.51
C ALA A 402 17.12 4.92 -0.95
N LEU A 403 16.29 3.90 -1.23
CA LEU A 403 15.77 3.65 -2.57
C LEU A 403 14.83 4.78 -3.03
N SER A 404 13.88 5.14 -2.18
CA SER A 404 12.94 6.25 -2.43
C SER A 404 13.66 7.59 -2.57
N TYR A 405 14.77 7.80 -1.87
CA TYR A 405 15.56 9.02 -1.99
C TYR A 405 16.36 9.08 -3.31
N LEU A 406 16.97 7.97 -3.70
CA LEU A 406 17.79 7.91 -4.93
C LEU A 406 16.95 7.85 -6.21
N LEU A 407 15.81 7.15 -6.16
CA LEU A 407 14.93 6.87 -7.29
C LEU A 407 13.50 7.35 -7.00
N GLU A 408 13.37 8.54 -6.43
CA GLU A 408 12.09 9.13 -5.99
C GLU A 408 10.95 9.00 -7.01
N PHE A 409 11.24 9.26 -8.28
CA PHE A 409 10.20 9.25 -9.31
C PHE A 409 9.70 7.84 -9.68
N ILE A 410 10.45 6.76 -9.46
CA ILE A 410 10.19 5.50 -10.17
C ILE A 410 8.86 4.85 -9.78
N LEU A 411 8.60 4.70 -8.48
CA LEU A 411 7.40 4.01 -8.00
C LEU A 411 6.13 4.83 -8.31
N PRO A 412 6.04 6.13 -7.96
CA PRO A 412 4.88 6.95 -8.32
C PRO A 412 4.61 6.97 -9.82
N LEU A 413 5.66 7.11 -10.63
CA LEU A 413 5.51 7.27 -12.08
C LEU A 413 5.07 5.97 -12.77
N VAL A 414 5.57 4.81 -12.31
CA VAL A 414 5.10 3.51 -12.81
C VAL A 414 3.64 3.27 -12.44
N LEU A 415 3.26 3.56 -11.20
CA LEU A 415 1.86 3.40 -10.74
C LEU A 415 0.91 4.34 -11.48
N TYR A 416 1.30 5.60 -11.68
CA TYR A 416 0.55 6.56 -12.48
C TYR A 416 0.30 6.03 -13.89
N ASN A 417 1.34 5.55 -14.59
CA ASN A 417 1.18 5.07 -15.97
C ASN A 417 0.37 3.77 -16.06
N LEU A 418 0.43 2.91 -15.05
CA LEU A 418 -0.48 1.77 -14.94
C LEU A 418 -1.94 2.23 -14.82
N ALA A 419 -2.20 3.15 -13.90
CA ALA A 419 -3.54 3.71 -13.69
C ALA A 419 -4.09 4.42 -14.94
N MET A 420 -3.23 5.07 -15.72
CA MET A 420 -3.58 5.72 -16.98
C MET A 420 -3.91 4.72 -18.09
N CYS A 421 -3.06 3.71 -18.28
CA CYS A 421 -3.13 2.83 -19.45
C CYS A 421 -4.08 1.65 -19.28
N LEU A 422 -4.26 1.15 -18.06
CA LEU A 422 -5.05 -0.07 -17.83
C LEU A 422 -6.53 0.23 -17.68
N SER A 423 -7.36 -0.72 -18.11
CA SER A 423 -8.79 -0.78 -17.83
C SER A 423 -9.26 -2.24 -17.77
N GLY A 424 -10.53 -2.46 -17.45
CA GLY A 424 -11.13 -3.80 -17.46
C GLY A 424 -10.43 -4.74 -16.49
N SER A 425 -10.22 -6.00 -16.88
CA SER A 425 -9.63 -7.03 -16.00
C SER A 425 -8.21 -6.68 -15.51
N ASN A 426 -7.40 -6.07 -16.38
CA ASN A 426 -6.06 -5.60 -16.03
C ASN A 426 -6.11 -4.40 -15.06
N GLY A 427 -7.13 -3.53 -15.22
CA GLY A 427 -7.42 -2.42 -14.32
C GLY A 427 -7.84 -2.89 -12.94
N GLU A 428 -8.78 -3.84 -12.84
CA GLU A 428 -9.21 -4.43 -11.56
C GLU A 428 -8.03 -5.10 -10.84
N THR A 429 -7.21 -5.88 -11.56
CA THR A 429 -6.01 -6.50 -10.97
C THR A 429 -5.03 -5.45 -10.43
N PHE A 430 -4.87 -4.32 -11.14
CA PHE A 430 -4.06 -3.22 -10.67
C PHE A 430 -4.64 -2.60 -9.40
N ILE A 431 -5.96 -2.34 -9.37
CA ILE A 431 -6.67 -1.86 -8.19
C ILE A 431 -6.45 -2.80 -7.02
N ASP A 432 -6.60 -4.11 -7.17
CA ASP A 432 -6.38 -5.09 -6.11
C ASP A 432 -4.95 -5.06 -5.55
N ILE A 433 -3.95 -4.80 -6.40
CA ILE A 433 -2.53 -4.72 -5.99
C ILE A 433 -2.26 -3.43 -5.21
N VAL A 434 -2.81 -2.29 -5.67
CA VAL A 434 -2.52 -0.99 -5.04
C VAL A 434 -3.42 -0.70 -3.85
N SER A 435 -4.62 -1.29 -3.82
CA SER A 435 -5.55 -1.16 -2.70
C SER A 435 -4.91 -1.76 -1.48
N ASN A 436 -4.54 -0.90 -0.55
CA ASN A 436 -3.92 -1.30 0.69
C ASN A 436 -5.01 -1.54 1.75
N PRO A 437 -5.33 -2.80 2.11
CA PRO A 437 -6.30 -3.08 3.16
C PRO A 437 -5.85 -2.63 4.56
N ARG A 438 -4.61 -2.11 4.71
CA ARG A 438 -4.07 -1.56 5.97
C ARG A 438 -4.01 -0.03 5.99
N ALA A 439 -4.53 0.65 4.98
CA ALA A 439 -4.60 2.12 4.95
C ALA A 439 -5.63 2.69 5.97
N ASP A 440 -6.57 1.86 6.43
CA ASP A 440 -7.48 2.12 7.57
C ASP A 440 -6.74 2.07 8.92
N ARG A 441 -5.71 2.91 9.09
CA ARG A 441 -4.97 3.02 10.36
C ARG A 441 -5.80 3.75 11.41
N THR A 442 -6.73 3.03 12.01
CA THR A 442 -7.50 3.44 13.20
C THR A 442 -6.66 3.59 14.48
N THR A 443 -5.34 3.43 14.39
CA THR A 443 -4.40 3.55 15.52
C THR A 443 -3.67 4.89 15.59
N VAL A 444 -3.95 5.84 14.68
CA VAL A 444 -3.35 7.18 14.76
C VAL A 444 -4.02 7.94 15.92
N THR A 445 -3.32 8.00 17.04
CA THR A 445 -3.69 8.83 18.20
C THR A 445 -3.00 10.17 18.02
N GLY A 446 -3.75 11.20 17.63
CA GLY A 446 -3.27 12.58 17.67
C GLY A 446 -3.32 13.13 19.10
N TYR A 447 -2.50 14.13 19.41
CA TYR A 447 -2.75 14.94 20.60
C TYR A 447 -4.02 15.75 20.36
N TRP A 448 -5.06 15.46 21.15
CA TRP A 448 -6.33 16.17 21.10
C TRP A 448 -6.21 17.44 21.93
N PRO A 449 -6.75 18.58 21.47
CA PRO A 449 -6.98 19.70 22.37
C PRO A 449 -7.97 19.18 23.43
N HIS A 450 -7.45 18.86 24.61
CA HIS A 450 -8.29 18.77 25.80
C HIS A 450 -8.55 20.21 26.22
N ASP A 451 -9.82 20.53 26.44
CA ASP A 451 -10.17 21.63 27.32
C ASP A 451 -9.59 21.24 28.68
N ASP A 452 -8.45 21.85 29.03
CA ASP A 452 -8.05 21.99 30.43
C ASP A 452 -9.08 22.96 31.05
N ASP A 453 -10.29 22.46 31.29
CA ASP A 453 -11.27 23.14 32.13
C ASP A 453 -10.69 23.15 33.55
N ASP A 454 -10.05 24.28 33.87
CA ASP A 454 -10.17 25.03 35.13
C ASP A 454 -10.91 24.33 36.28
N ASP A 455 -10.27 23.33 36.89
CA ASP A 455 -10.62 22.82 38.23
C ASP A 455 -9.50 23.20 39.20
N ASP A 456 -9.20 24.50 39.33
CA ASP A 456 -8.35 25.03 40.40
C ASP A 456 -8.71 26.51 40.67
N ASP A 457 -9.95 26.78 41.05
CA ASP A 457 -10.31 28.01 41.77
C ASP A 457 -11.68 27.87 42.43
N GLU A 458 -11.80 27.03 43.47
CA GLU A 458 -12.77 27.27 44.55
C GLU A 458 -12.33 26.55 45.85
N ALA A 459 -11.39 27.17 46.57
CA ALA A 459 -11.26 27.01 48.01
C ALA A 459 -11.19 28.40 48.65
N ASN A 460 -12.35 28.90 49.07
CA ASN A 460 -12.49 29.96 50.07
C ASN A 460 -13.37 29.45 51.21
#